data_AF-A0A259K6F8-F1
#
_entry.id   AF-A0A259K6F8-F1
#
_cell.length_a   1.000
_cell.length_b   1.000
_cell.length_c   1.000
_cell.angle_alpha   90.00
_cell.angle_beta   90.00
_cell.angle_gamma   90.00
#
_symmetry.space_group_name_H-M   'P 1'
#
loop_
_entity.id
_entity.type
_entity.pdbx_description
1 polymer ?
#
loop_
_entity_poly.entity_id
_entity_poly.type
_entity_poly.pdbx_seq_one_letter_code
_entity_poly.pdbx_strand_id
1 'polypeptide(L)'
;MPPQRPPLPSAPMPAFEDRRWAGLKPGERKRILVRFADLVRTHRDELALLETLNMGKPISDAKFIDVRATADCIAYYGEAADKVYGEVAPTGGDDLALILREPLGVVGCVTPWNFPMIMAAWKFAPALAMGNSVILKPAEESPLTALRLAELAQDAGIPDGVFNVVTGLGEEAGA
;
A
#
# COMPACT_ATOMS: atom_id res chain seq x y z
N MET A 1 -11.00 -25.88 25.97
CA MET A 1 -11.21 -24.46 25.65
C MET A 1 -10.63 -24.24 24.26
N PRO A 2 -11.45 -24.02 23.21
CA PRO A 2 -10.91 -23.78 21.88
C PRO A 2 -10.05 -22.51 21.89
N PRO A 3 -8.91 -22.48 21.18
CA PRO A 3 -8.10 -21.28 21.10
C PRO A 3 -8.95 -20.16 20.48
N GLN A 4 -8.96 -18.99 21.13
CA GLN A 4 -9.60 -17.81 20.58
C GLN A 4 -8.94 -17.50 19.24
N ARG A 5 -9.72 -17.58 18.16
CA ARG A 5 -9.29 -17.17 16.82
C ARG A 5 -8.88 -15.69 16.93
N PRO A 6 -7.69 -15.29 16.45
CA PRO A 6 -7.29 -13.88 16.50
C PRO A 6 -8.37 -13.04 15.82
N PRO A 7 -8.61 -11.79 16.28
CA PRO A 7 -9.59 -10.92 15.65
C PRO A 7 -9.28 -10.84 14.16
N LEU A 8 -10.29 -11.09 13.32
CA LEU A 8 -10.13 -10.96 11.88
C LEU A 8 -9.69 -9.51 11.58
N PRO A 9 -8.68 -9.28 10.74
CA PRO A 9 -8.37 -7.93 10.30
C PRO A 9 -9.65 -7.30 9.74
N SER A 10 -9.94 -6.07 10.14
CA SER A 10 -11.16 -5.39 9.70
C SER A 10 -11.20 -5.36 8.18
N ALA A 11 -12.35 -5.69 7.58
CA ALA A 11 -12.47 -5.80 6.14
C ALA A 11 -12.24 -4.44 5.43
N PRO A 12 -11.71 -4.47 4.19
CA PRO A 12 -11.37 -3.27 3.43
C PRO A 12 -12.55 -2.41 3.01
N MET A 13 -13.72 -3.02 2.78
CA MET A 13 -14.94 -2.29 2.41
C MET A 13 -15.42 -1.40 3.56
N PRO A 14 -15.61 -1.91 4.80
CA PRO A 14 -15.90 -1.05 5.96
C PRO A 14 -14.94 0.13 6.15
N ALA A 15 -13.62 -0.10 5.98
CA ALA A 15 -12.62 0.95 6.12
C ALA A 15 -12.69 2.03 5.02
N PHE A 16 -13.17 1.69 3.83
CA PHE A 16 -13.43 2.68 2.79
C PHE A 16 -14.74 3.43 3.05
N GLU A 17 -15.81 2.70 3.39
CA GLU A 17 -17.16 3.23 3.62
C GLU A 17 -17.22 4.24 4.77
N ASP A 18 -16.54 3.97 5.89
CA ASP A 18 -16.49 4.89 7.02
C ASP A 18 -15.48 6.03 6.85
N ARG A 19 -14.79 6.05 5.71
CA ARG A 19 -13.85 7.09 5.29
C ARG A 19 -12.69 7.32 6.26
N ARG A 20 -12.32 6.35 7.12
CA ARG A 20 -11.18 6.49 8.04
C ARG A 20 -9.84 6.78 7.33
N TRP A 21 -9.73 6.40 6.05
CA TRP A 21 -8.60 6.74 5.18
C TRP A 21 -8.97 7.73 4.06
N ALA A 22 -10.03 7.44 3.31
CA ALA A 22 -10.48 8.27 2.20
C ALA A 22 -10.91 9.69 2.64
N GLY A 23 -11.32 9.86 3.90
CA GLY A 23 -11.70 11.13 4.50
C GLY A 23 -10.54 11.93 5.10
N LEU A 24 -9.33 11.37 5.18
CA LEU A 24 -8.18 12.11 5.71
C LEU A 24 -7.81 13.29 4.81
N LYS A 25 -7.38 14.38 5.45
CA LYS A 25 -6.78 15.50 4.72
C LYS A 25 -5.57 15.00 3.93
N PRO A 26 -5.35 15.46 2.68
CA PRO A 26 -4.22 15.02 1.87
C PRO A 26 -2.86 15.12 2.57
N GLY A 27 -2.61 16.20 3.32
CA GLY A 27 -1.38 16.37 4.09
C GLY A 27 -1.19 15.37 5.25
N GLU A 28 -2.29 14.90 5.86
CA GLU A 28 -2.23 13.88 6.91
C GLU A 28 -1.91 12.50 6.32
N ARG A 29 -2.57 12.17 5.20
CA ARG A 29 -2.27 10.97 4.42
C ARG A 29 -0.83 10.94 3.92
N LYS A 30 -0.34 12.05 3.37
CA LYS A 30 1.08 12.24 3.01
C LYS A 30 2.00 11.93 4.18
N ARG A 31 1.76 12.52 5.37
CA ARG A 31 2.59 12.32 6.55
C ARG A 31 2.69 10.84 6.95
N ILE A 32 1.58 10.10 6.88
CA ILE A 32 1.54 8.67 7.18
C ILE A 32 2.35 7.87 6.15
N LEU A 33 2.18 8.16 4.85
CA LEU A 33 2.92 7.45 3.80
C LEU A 33 4.43 7.75 3.82
N VAL A 34 4.83 8.98 4.10
CA VAL A 34 6.26 9.33 4.28
C VAL A 34 6.84 8.61 5.49
N ARG A 35 6.10 8.56 6.62
CA ARG A 35 6.50 7.78 7.80
C ARG A 35 6.61 6.28 7.48
N PHE A 36 5.72 5.74 6.65
CA PHE A 36 5.79 4.34 6.22
C PHE A 36 7.08 4.09 5.43
N ALA A 37 7.44 4.96 4.49
CA ALA A 37 8.72 4.87 3.78
C ALA A 37 9.93 4.90 4.74
N ASP A 38 9.89 5.74 5.76
CA ASP A 38 10.96 5.82 6.76
C ASP A 38 11.06 4.56 7.63
N LEU A 39 9.95 3.93 7.96
CA LEU A 39 9.94 2.62 8.63
C LEU A 39 10.54 1.53 7.73
N VAL A 40 10.23 1.52 6.43
CA VAL A 40 10.88 0.61 5.47
C VAL A 40 12.39 0.82 5.45
N ARG A 41 12.87 2.07 5.47
CA ARG A 41 14.32 2.36 5.56
C ARG A 41 14.93 1.92 6.89
N THR A 42 14.20 2.10 7.99
CA THR A 42 14.63 1.71 9.34
C THR A 42 14.80 0.20 9.45
N HIS A 43 13.87 -0.57 8.87
CA HIS A 43 13.87 -2.02 8.86
C HIS A 43 14.62 -2.63 7.66
N ARG A 44 15.51 -1.86 7.01
CA ARG A 44 16.17 -2.29 5.76
C ARG A 44 16.88 -3.62 5.85
N ASP A 45 17.64 -3.85 6.91
CA ASP A 45 18.47 -5.04 7.04
C ASP A 45 17.59 -6.30 7.28
N GLU A 46 16.49 -6.13 8.01
CA GLU A 46 15.47 -7.16 8.22
C GLU A 46 14.73 -7.49 6.92
N LEU A 47 14.21 -6.48 6.23
CA LEU A 47 13.48 -6.65 4.97
C LEU A 47 14.36 -7.26 3.88
N ALA A 48 15.63 -6.86 3.80
CA ALA A 48 16.57 -7.42 2.83
C ALA A 48 16.83 -8.91 3.11
N LEU A 49 17.03 -9.28 4.38
CA LEU A 49 17.20 -10.68 4.75
C LEU A 49 15.96 -11.50 4.40
N LEU A 50 14.77 -10.96 4.70
CA LEU A 50 13.50 -11.62 4.41
C LEU A 50 13.29 -11.81 2.90
N GLU A 51 13.58 -10.80 2.08
CA GLU A 51 13.48 -10.88 0.62
C GLU A 51 14.47 -11.91 0.04
N THR A 52 15.71 -11.93 0.55
CA THR A 52 16.72 -12.92 0.14
C THR A 52 16.31 -14.34 0.52
N LEU A 53 15.82 -14.56 1.74
CA LEU A 53 15.38 -15.89 2.17
C LEU A 53 14.15 -16.36 1.43
N ASN A 54 13.25 -15.44 1.07
CA ASN A 54 11.98 -15.80 0.47
C ASN A 54 12.07 -15.97 -1.05
N MET A 55 12.78 -15.08 -1.75
CA MET A 55 12.86 -15.05 -3.21
C MET A 55 14.19 -15.58 -3.76
N GLY A 56 15.26 -15.58 -2.96
CA GLY A 56 16.57 -16.15 -3.31
C GLY A 56 17.57 -15.17 -3.92
N LYS A 57 17.28 -13.86 -3.95
CA LYS A 57 18.20 -12.86 -4.52
C LYS A 57 19.38 -12.53 -3.60
N PRO A 58 20.53 -12.07 -4.15
CA PRO A 58 21.67 -11.64 -3.34
C PRO A 58 21.27 -10.57 -2.31
N ILE A 59 21.81 -10.70 -1.09
CA ILE A 59 21.50 -9.78 0.01
C ILE A 59 21.88 -8.33 -0.29
N SER A 60 22.94 -8.11 -1.08
CA SER A 60 23.34 -6.79 -1.57
C SER A 60 22.22 -6.14 -2.39
N ASP A 61 21.63 -6.90 -3.29
CA ASP A 61 20.63 -6.41 -4.23
C ASP A 61 19.32 -6.14 -3.48
N ALA A 62 18.89 -7.07 -2.63
CA ALA A 62 17.75 -6.87 -1.74
C ALA A 62 17.91 -5.58 -0.90
N LYS A 63 19.10 -5.35 -0.33
CA LYS A 63 19.37 -4.23 0.58
C LYS A 63 19.48 -2.89 -0.13
N PHE A 64 20.23 -2.82 -1.22
CA PHE A 64 20.61 -1.56 -1.86
C PHE A 64 19.75 -1.20 -3.07
N ILE A 65 19.01 -2.17 -3.62
CA ILE A 65 18.09 -1.96 -4.73
C ILE A 65 16.66 -2.07 -4.22
N ASP A 66 16.24 -3.23 -3.72
CA ASP A 66 14.81 -3.50 -3.48
C ASP A 66 14.23 -2.67 -2.35
N VAL A 67 14.81 -2.74 -1.14
CA VAL A 67 14.31 -1.95 0.00
C VAL A 67 14.33 -0.46 -0.32
N ARG A 68 15.42 0.02 -0.94
CA ARG A 68 15.56 1.42 -1.33
C ARG A 68 14.45 1.83 -2.31
N ALA A 69 14.27 1.08 -3.39
CA ALA A 69 13.28 1.38 -4.42
C ALA A 69 11.84 1.29 -3.87
N THR A 70 11.55 0.35 -2.97
CA THR A 70 10.27 0.26 -2.26
C THR A 70 10.02 1.49 -1.40
N ALA A 71 10.98 1.89 -0.55
CA ALA A 71 10.85 3.08 0.28
C ALA A 71 10.70 4.36 -0.55
N ASP A 72 11.48 4.50 -1.61
CA ASP A 72 11.45 5.67 -2.49
C ASP A 72 10.15 5.75 -3.27
N CYS A 73 9.58 4.62 -3.71
CA CYS A 73 8.27 4.57 -4.33
C CYS A 73 7.16 5.04 -3.37
N ILE A 74 7.15 4.53 -2.13
CA ILE A 74 6.18 4.93 -1.11
C ILE A 74 6.32 6.42 -0.80
N ALA A 75 7.56 6.91 -0.62
CA ALA A 75 7.83 8.31 -0.34
C ALA A 75 7.40 9.22 -1.50
N TYR A 76 7.68 8.83 -2.76
CA TYR A 76 7.28 9.59 -3.94
C TYR A 76 5.76 9.77 -4.00
N TYR A 77 4.99 8.68 -3.86
CA TYR A 77 3.52 8.77 -3.89
C TYR A 77 2.94 9.43 -2.63
N GLY A 78 3.57 9.25 -1.47
CA GLY A 78 3.23 9.98 -0.25
C GLY A 78 3.39 11.49 -0.43
N GLU A 79 4.52 11.94 -0.98
CA GLU A 79 4.77 13.34 -1.30
C GLU A 79 3.86 13.87 -2.40
N ALA A 80 3.39 13.04 -3.32
CA ALA A 80 2.45 13.46 -4.36
C ALA A 80 0.99 13.55 -3.86
N ALA A 81 0.65 12.94 -2.72
CA ALA A 81 -0.74 12.78 -2.26
C ALA A 81 -1.50 14.11 -2.04
N ASP A 82 -0.80 15.21 -1.79
CA ASP A 82 -1.35 16.57 -1.62
C ASP A 82 -1.17 17.47 -2.85
N LYS A 83 -0.70 16.93 -3.98
CA LYS A 83 -0.38 17.65 -5.23
C LYS A 83 -1.17 17.12 -6.44
N VAL A 84 -2.19 16.30 -6.22
CA VAL A 84 -3.10 15.85 -7.28
C VAL A 84 -4.27 16.82 -7.34
N TYR A 85 -4.27 17.66 -8.37
CA TYR A 85 -5.28 18.70 -8.57
C TYR A 85 -6.39 18.22 -9.50
N GLY A 86 -7.60 18.74 -9.25
CA GLY A 86 -8.68 18.73 -10.22
C GLY A 86 -8.50 19.82 -11.28
N GLU A 87 -9.50 19.97 -12.14
CA GLU A 87 -9.53 20.98 -13.18
C GLU A 87 -10.84 21.76 -13.14
N VAL A 88 -10.82 23.00 -13.64
CA VAL A 88 -12.03 23.80 -13.90
C VAL A 88 -12.23 23.81 -15.39
N ALA A 89 -13.32 23.21 -15.87
CA ALA A 89 -13.60 23.12 -17.30
C ALA A 89 -14.15 24.47 -17.83
N PRO A 90 -13.85 24.84 -19.09
CA PRO A 90 -14.38 26.07 -19.67
C PRO A 90 -15.89 25.94 -19.88
N THR A 91 -16.66 26.80 -19.22
CA THR A 91 -18.11 26.86 -19.28
C THR A 91 -18.60 28.27 -19.62
N GLY A 92 -19.90 28.39 -19.94
CA GLY A 92 -20.55 29.70 -20.07
C GLY A 92 -20.60 30.45 -18.74
N GLY A 93 -20.89 31.76 -18.78
CA GLY A 93 -20.83 32.64 -17.59
C GLY A 93 -21.77 32.26 -16.43
N ASP A 94 -22.78 31.45 -16.70
CA ASP A 94 -23.79 31.02 -15.73
C ASP A 94 -23.54 29.61 -15.15
N ASP A 95 -22.48 28.91 -15.62
CA ASP A 95 -22.17 27.53 -15.25
C ASP A 95 -20.77 27.40 -14.64
N LEU A 96 -20.61 26.54 -13.63
CA LEU A 96 -19.32 26.13 -13.08
C LEU A 96 -19.17 24.61 -13.21
N ALA A 97 -18.15 24.16 -13.94
CA ALA A 97 -17.80 22.74 -14.05
C ALA A 97 -16.47 22.43 -13.38
N LEU A 98 -16.49 21.48 -12.43
CA LEU A 98 -15.33 21.00 -11.69
C LEU A 98 -15.05 19.54 -12.06
N ILE A 99 -13.80 19.23 -12.37
CA ILE A 99 -13.30 17.86 -12.57
C ILE A 99 -12.54 17.49 -11.30
N LEU A 100 -13.08 16.55 -10.53
CA LEU A 100 -12.49 16.08 -9.28
C LEU A 100 -11.79 14.74 -9.48
N ARG A 101 -10.81 14.45 -8.61
CA ARG A 101 -10.12 13.16 -8.53
C ARG A 101 -10.52 12.49 -7.22
N GLU A 102 -11.40 11.50 -7.31
CA GLU A 102 -11.90 10.76 -6.15
C GLU A 102 -11.26 9.36 -6.09
N PRO A 103 -11.07 8.80 -4.88
CA PRO A 103 -10.67 7.40 -4.75
C PRO A 103 -11.74 6.49 -5.36
N LEU A 104 -11.29 5.42 -6.01
CA LEU A 104 -12.15 4.40 -6.62
C LEU A 104 -12.86 3.55 -5.58
N GLY A 105 -12.23 3.30 -4.43
CA GLY A 105 -12.77 2.43 -3.38
C GLY A 105 -11.76 1.45 -2.84
N VAL A 106 -12.11 0.17 -2.90
CA VAL A 106 -11.22 -0.95 -2.56
C VAL A 106 -10.52 -1.43 -3.84
N VAL A 107 -9.18 -1.42 -3.85
CA VAL A 107 -8.36 -1.82 -5.00
C VAL A 107 -7.66 -3.16 -4.72
N GLY A 108 -7.92 -4.15 -5.58
CA GLY A 108 -7.20 -5.42 -5.60
C GLY A 108 -5.86 -5.30 -6.34
N CYS A 109 -4.77 -5.75 -5.72
CA CYS A 109 -3.42 -5.73 -6.25
C CYS A 109 -2.84 -7.15 -6.25
N VAL A 110 -2.63 -7.74 -7.44
CA VAL A 110 -1.95 -9.04 -7.57
C VAL A 110 -0.53 -8.80 -8.11
N THR A 111 0.50 -9.40 -7.49
CA THR A 111 1.91 -9.15 -7.85
C THR A 111 2.74 -10.41 -8.05
N PRO A 112 3.73 -10.39 -8.96
CA PRO A 112 4.62 -11.52 -9.22
C PRO A 112 5.73 -11.68 -8.16
N TRP A 113 6.50 -12.78 -8.27
CA TRP A 113 7.51 -13.18 -7.30
C TRP A 113 8.93 -12.64 -7.54
N ASN A 114 9.22 -11.99 -8.67
CA ASN A 114 10.60 -11.65 -9.06
C ASN A 114 11.18 -10.42 -8.36
N PHE A 115 10.34 -9.42 -8.06
CA PHE A 115 10.68 -8.28 -7.20
C PHE A 115 9.55 -8.00 -6.21
N PRO A 116 9.31 -8.91 -5.24
CA PRO A 116 8.09 -8.92 -4.41
C PRO A 116 7.76 -7.57 -3.78
N MET A 117 8.71 -6.96 -3.05
CA MET A 117 8.46 -5.68 -2.38
C MET A 117 8.28 -4.51 -3.33
N ILE A 118 9.08 -4.45 -4.40
CA ILE A 118 9.04 -3.32 -5.35
C ILE A 118 7.73 -3.37 -6.14
N MET A 119 7.38 -4.54 -6.68
CA MET A 119 6.17 -4.74 -7.48
C MET A 119 4.90 -4.50 -6.65
N ALA A 120 4.92 -4.88 -5.37
CA ALA A 120 3.87 -4.51 -4.41
C ALA A 120 3.76 -3.00 -4.28
N ALA A 121 4.85 -2.30 -3.97
CA ALA A 121 4.85 -0.86 -3.76
C ALA A 121 4.36 -0.08 -4.98
N TRP A 122 4.76 -0.48 -6.18
CA TRP A 122 4.29 0.13 -7.43
C TRP A 122 2.77 0.10 -7.61
N LYS A 123 2.08 -0.84 -6.95
CA LYS A 123 0.62 -0.94 -6.97
C LYS A 123 -0.03 -0.28 -5.76
N PHE A 124 0.37 -0.67 -4.55
CA PHE A 124 -0.33 -0.20 -3.35
C PHE A 124 -0.04 1.27 -3.04
N ALA A 125 1.17 1.77 -3.30
CA ALA A 125 1.55 3.13 -2.92
C ALA A 125 0.70 4.21 -3.64
N PRO A 126 0.53 4.19 -4.98
CA PRO A 126 -0.36 5.13 -5.64
C PRO A 126 -1.82 4.97 -5.23
N ALA A 127 -2.29 3.73 -5.03
CA ALA A 127 -3.67 3.47 -4.60
C ALA A 127 -3.94 4.08 -3.21
N LEU A 128 -3.08 3.82 -2.24
CA LEU A 128 -3.17 4.39 -0.89
C LEU A 128 -3.07 5.92 -0.94
N ALA A 129 -2.13 6.49 -1.71
CA ALA A 129 -1.95 7.94 -1.84
C ALA A 129 -3.19 8.66 -2.38
N MET A 130 -3.94 8.01 -3.28
CA MET A 130 -5.22 8.52 -3.78
C MET A 130 -6.40 8.34 -2.82
N GLY A 131 -6.18 7.72 -1.65
CA GLY A 131 -7.22 7.52 -0.63
C GLY A 131 -8.01 6.22 -0.76
N ASN A 132 -7.56 5.27 -1.60
CA ASN A 132 -8.18 3.95 -1.71
C ASN A 132 -7.79 3.06 -0.53
N SER A 133 -8.64 2.09 -0.20
CA SER A 133 -8.23 0.90 0.55
C SER A 133 -7.65 -0.13 -0.43
N VAL A 134 -6.74 -0.98 0.03
CA VAL A 134 -6.01 -1.94 -0.80
C VAL A 134 -6.10 -3.35 -0.23
N ILE A 135 -6.31 -4.30 -1.12
CA ILE A 135 -6.10 -5.73 -0.89
C ILE A 135 -4.92 -6.15 -1.77
N LEU A 136 -3.80 -6.51 -1.16
CA LEU A 136 -2.63 -7.03 -1.85
C LEU A 136 -2.60 -8.55 -1.75
N LYS A 137 -2.57 -9.22 -2.89
CA LYS A 137 -2.28 -10.65 -3.01
C LYS A 137 -0.88 -10.81 -3.62
N PRO A 138 0.17 -11.07 -2.82
CA PRO A 138 1.48 -11.37 -3.35
C PRO A 138 1.48 -12.77 -3.98
N ALA A 139 2.51 -13.04 -4.79
CA ALA A 139 2.78 -14.38 -5.30
C ALA A 139 3.02 -15.34 -4.13
N GLU A 140 2.49 -16.56 -4.24
CA GLU A 140 2.58 -17.61 -3.24
C GLU A 140 4.02 -18.04 -2.93
N GLU A 141 4.93 -17.89 -3.89
CA GLU A 141 6.35 -18.22 -3.73
C GLU A 141 7.07 -17.21 -2.84
N SER A 142 6.59 -15.96 -2.77
CA SER A 142 7.31 -14.85 -2.14
C SER A 142 6.43 -13.90 -1.30
N PRO A 143 5.66 -14.38 -0.30
CA PRO A 143 4.70 -13.56 0.42
C PRO A 143 5.26 -12.79 1.62
N LEU A 144 6.43 -13.17 2.15
CA LEU A 144 6.85 -12.79 3.50
C LEU A 144 7.11 -11.30 3.65
N THR A 145 7.73 -10.66 2.66
CA THR A 145 7.99 -9.22 2.72
C THR A 145 6.74 -8.38 2.53
N ALA A 146 5.76 -8.85 1.77
CA ALA A 146 4.46 -8.20 1.68
C ALA A 146 3.74 -8.20 3.05
N LEU A 147 3.78 -9.33 3.77
CA LEU A 147 3.25 -9.41 5.13
C LEU A 147 3.97 -8.44 6.08
N ARG A 148 5.31 -8.39 6.01
CA ARG A 148 6.08 -7.47 6.85
C ARG A 148 5.80 -6.00 6.54
N LEU A 149 5.61 -5.65 5.26
CA LEU A 149 5.19 -4.30 4.87
C LEU A 149 3.81 -3.93 5.43
N ALA A 150 2.88 -4.88 5.59
CA ALA A 150 1.58 -4.63 6.19
C ALA A 150 1.65 -4.31 7.69
N GLU A 151 2.59 -4.92 8.40
CA GLU A 151 2.88 -4.57 9.80
C GLU A 151 3.48 -3.17 9.91
N LEU A 152 4.48 -2.86 9.08
CA LEU A 152 5.11 -1.53 9.05
C LEU A 152 4.12 -0.42 8.62
N ALA A 153 3.15 -0.75 7.76
CA ALA A 153 2.07 0.15 7.39
C ALA A 153 1.19 0.51 8.61
N GLN A 154 0.81 -0.49 9.41
CA GLN A 154 0.07 -0.26 10.66
C GLN A 154 0.89 0.58 11.64
N ASP A 155 2.16 0.24 11.83
CA ASP A 155 3.08 1.01 12.68
C ASP A 155 3.20 2.48 12.21
N ALA A 156 3.15 2.72 10.90
CA ALA A 156 3.15 4.07 10.30
C ALA A 156 1.87 4.87 10.59
N GLY A 157 0.79 4.20 10.98
CA GLY A 157 -0.52 4.79 11.26
C GLY A 157 -1.51 4.64 10.11
N ILE A 158 -1.29 3.72 9.17
CA ILE A 158 -2.35 3.32 8.23
C ILE A 158 -3.45 2.61 9.05
N PRO A 159 -4.71 3.08 9.01
CA PRO A 159 -5.78 2.51 9.82
C PRO A 159 -6.09 1.04 9.48
N ASP A 160 -6.61 0.32 10.47
CA ASP A 160 -7.07 -1.06 10.30
C ASP A 160 -8.02 -1.19 9.10
N GLY A 161 -7.77 -2.21 8.28
CA GLY A 161 -8.55 -2.53 7.09
C GLY A 161 -8.22 -1.69 5.85
N VAL A 162 -7.34 -0.69 5.94
CA VAL A 162 -6.97 0.13 4.77
C VAL A 162 -5.96 -0.57 3.88
N PHE A 163 -4.98 -1.28 4.45
CA PHE A 163 -4.02 -2.08 3.70
C PHE A 163 -4.04 -3.51 4.22
N ASN A 164 -4.55 -4.43 3.40
CA ASN A 164 -4.68 -5.84 3.74
C ASN A 164 -3.82 -6.67 2.82
N VAL A 165 -3.18 -7.71 3.37
CA VAL A 165 -2.40 -8.67 2.60
C VAL A 165 -3.06 -10.04 2.74
N VAL A 166 -3.40 -10.64 1.61
CA VAL A 166 -4.03 -11.97 1.54
C VAL A 166 -3.12 -12.89 0.74
N THR A 167 -2.58 -13.91 1.41
CA THR A 167 -1.72 -14.92 0.78
C THR A 167 -2.52 -16.13 0.34
N GLY A 168 -2.08 -16.82 -0.69
CA GLY A 168 -2.70 -18.07 -1.16
C GLY A 168 -2.39 -18.32 -2.63
N LEU A 169 -2.76 -19.50 -3.12
CA LEU A 169 -2.54 -19.90 -4.51
C LEU A 169 -3.23 -18.96 -5.48
N GLY A 170 -2.64 -18.77 -6.67
CA GLY A 170 -3.21 -17.97 -7.75
C GLY A 170 -4.69 -18.27 -8.00
N GLU A 171 -5.02 -19.54 -8.17
CA GLU A 171 -6.36 -20.04 -8.54
C GLU A 171 -7.43 -19.82 -7.47
N GLU A 172 -7.04 -19.71 -6.20
CA GLU A 172 -7.97 -19.59 -5.07
C GLU A 172 -8.10 -18.15 -4.58
N ALA A 173 -6.96 -17.50 -4.34
CA ALA A 173 -6.92 -16.16 -3.74
C ALA A 173 -6.74 -15.03 -4.76
N GLY A 174 -6.44 -15.35 -6.02
CA GLY A 174 -6.24 -14.37 -7.10
C GLY A 174 -7.35 -14.32 -8.14
N ALA A 175 -8.33 -15.23 -8.06
CA ALA A 175 -9.48 -15.32 -8.97
C ALA A 175 -10.64 -14.40 -8.55
#